data_AF-A0A023BX91-F1
#
_entry.id   AF-A0A023BX91-F1
#
_cell.length_a   1.000
_cell.length_b   1.000
_cell.length_c   1.000
_cell.angle_alpha   90.00
_cell.angle_beta   90.00
_cell.angle_gamma   90.00
#
_symmetry.space_group_name_H-M   'P 1'
#
loop_
_entity.id
_entity.type
_entity.pdbx_description
1 polymer ?
#
loop_
_entity_poly.entity_id
_entity_poly.type
_entity_poly.pdbx_seq_one_letter_code
_entity_poly.pdbx_strand_id
1 'polypeptide(L)'
;MMNELISKKNWWSRNWKWVLPTTGVTICIFVFFMMTGNAVFRYGSVYVQPNLTGNALEIAKKNDRVIEKLGELSPIDFFRLLEGEVEYSNHNTSITLTVGIRGTKGKAKLDIVAYKKGANWEYQKITVRIKKPKKESIEILRD
;
A
#
# COMPACT_ATOMS: atom_id res chain seq x y z
N MET A 1 1.50 7.12 -72.28
CA MET A 1 2.15 7.12 -70.95
C MET A 1 1.05 7.43 -69.94
N MET A 2 0.48 6.42 -69.28
CA MET A 2 -0.62 6.61 -68.33
C MET A 2 -0.03 6.60 -66.92
N ASN A 3 -0.02 7.77 -66.28
CA ASN A 3 0.48 7.92 -64.93
C ASN A 3 -0.61 7.39 -63.98
N GLU A 4 -0.47 6.15 -63.51
CA GLU A 4 -1.32 5.63 -62.44
C GLU A 4 -1.04 6.43 -61.16
N LEU A 5 -1.98 7.30 -60.80
CA LEU A 5 -2.03 7.91 -59.49
C LEU A 5 -2.38 6.81 -58.49
N ILE A 6 -1.35 6.15 -57.94
CA ILE A 6 -1.50 5.22 -56.82
C ILE A 6 -2.13 6.01 -55.67
N SER A 7 -3.45 5.87 -55.50
CA SER A 7 -4.20 6.47 -54.40
C SER A 7 -3.67 5.87 -53.10
N LYS A 8 -2.82 6.63 -52.40
CA LYS A 8 -2.18 6.20 -51.16
C LYS A 8 -3.26 6.07 -50.10
N LYS A 9 -3.75 4.84 -49.89
CA LYS A 9 -4.83 4.53 -48.94
C LYS A 9 -4.53 5.19 -47.58
N ASN A 10 -5.45 6.05 -47.13
CA ASN A 10 -5.28 6.87 -45.93
C ASN A 10 -4.96 5.98 -44.72
N TRP A 11 -3.92 6.34 -43.94
CA TRP A 11 -3.43 5.59 -42.77
C TRP A 11 -4.57 5.29 -41.78
N TRP A 12 -5.49 6.23 -41.63
CA TRP A 12 -6.66 6.10 -40.78
C TRP A 12 -7.56 4.92 -41.18
N SER A 13 -7.85 4.75 -42.47
CA SER A 13 -8.71 3.68 -42.98
C SER A 13 -8.13 2.28 -42.75
N ARG A 14 -6.80 2.17 -42.63
CA ARG A 14 -6.08 0.91 -42.41
C ARG A 14 -6.00 0.53 -40.94
N ASN A 15 -5.86 1.53 -40.06
CA ASN A 15 -5.59 1.29 -38.64
C ASN A 15 -6.79 1.53 -37.72
N TRP A 16 -7.91 2.07 -38.21
CA TRP A 16 -9.10 2.41 -37.41
C TRP A 16 -9.60 1.25 -36.54
N LYS A 17 -9.56 0.02 -37.07
CA LYS A 17 -9.95 -1.21 -36.36
C LYS A 17 -9.10 -1.49 -35.11
N TRP A 18 -7.87 -0.97 -35.06
CA TRP A 18 -6.96 -1.11 -33.92
C TRP A 18 -6.93 0.15 -33.05
N VAL A 19 -6.98 1.33 -33.66
CA VAL A 19 -6.98 2.62 -32.94
C VAL A 19 -8.18 2.76 -32.02
N LEU A 20 -9.39 2.39 -32.47
CA LEU A 20 -10.59 2.51 -31.67
C LEU A 20 -10.55 1.66 -30.38
N PRO A 21 -10.29 0.33 -30.44
CA PRO A 21 -10.21 -0.48 -29.21
C PRO A 21 -9.01 -0.12 -28.33
N THR A 22 -7.83 0.20 -28.92
CA THR A 22 -6.65 0.58 -28.12
C THR A 22 -6.84 1.90 -27.39
N THR A 23 -7.48 2.88 -28.03
CA THR A 23 -7.83 4.16 -27.39
C THR A 23 -8.80 3.94 -26.24
N GLY A 24 -9.84 3.11 -26.45
CA GLY A 24 -10.78 2.75 -25.39
C GLY A 24 -10.10 2.11 -24.18
N VAL A 25 -9.25 1.11 -24.39
CA VAL A 25 -8.48 0.46 -23.31
C VAL A 25 -7.57 1.45 -22.60
N THR A 26 -6.89 2.31 -23.34
CA THR A 26 -5.98 3.32 -22.76
C THR A 26 -6.73 4.32 -21.88
N ILE A 27 -7.91 4.77 -22.31
CA ILE A 27 -8.78 5.64 -21.51
C ILE A 27 -9.24 4.91 -20.24
N CYS A 28 -9.67 3.65 -20.33
CA CYS A 28 -10.06 2.88 -19.15
C CYS A 28 -8.92 2.74 -18.13
N ILE A 29 -7.70 2.47 -18.59
CA ILE A 29 -6.52 2.41 -17.73
C ILE A 29 -6.25 3.77 -17.08
N PHE A 30 -6.33 4.86 -17.85
CA PHE A 30 -6.10 6.20 -17.35
C PHE A 30 -7.13 6.61 -16.28
N VAL A 31 -8.41 6.34 -16.51
CA VAL A 31 -9.49 6.57 -15.55
C VAL A 31 -9.28 5.72 -14.29
N PHE A 32 -8.89 4.46 -14.43
CA PHE A 32 -8.58 3.58 -13.29
C PHE A 32 -7.48 4.19 -12.40
N PHE A 33 -6.37 4.64 -12.99
CA PHE A 33 -5.29 5.26 -12.22
C PHE A 33 -5.72 6.59 -11.58
N MET A 34 -6.51 7.42 -12.27
CA MET A 34 -7.08 8.63 -11.68
C MET A 34 -7.94 8.33 -10.44
N MET A 35 -8.75 7.27 -10.48
CA MET A 35 -9.57 6.88 -9.33
C MET A 35 -8.74 6.39 -8.14
N THR A 36 -7.60 5.74 -8.38
CA THR A 36 -6.69 5.31 -7.29
C THR A 36 -5.93 6.47 -6.64
N GLY A 37 -5.98 7.67 -7.22
CA GLY A 37 -5.30 8.87 -6.74
C GLY A 37 -3.81 8.62 -6.54
N ASN A 38 -3.30 9.00 -5.37
CA ASN A 38 -1.88 8.88 -5.03
C ASN A 38 -1.53 7.58 -4.30
N ALA A 39 -2.25 6.48 -4.52
CA ALA A 39 -2.00 5.20 -3.84
C ALA A 39 -0.53 4.76 -3.99
N VAL A 40 0.04 4.84 -5.19
CA VAL A 40 1.45 4.48 -5.45
C VAL A 40 2.40 5.29 -4.56
N PHE A 41 2.21 6.61 -4.47
CA PHE A 41 3.02 7.46 -3.61
C PHE A 41 2.80 7.19 -2.12
N ARG A 42 1.55 6.94 -1.70
CA ARG A 42 1.21 6.60 -0.30
C ARG A 42 1.95 5.36 0.17
N TYR A 43 1.77 4.23 -0.51
CA TYR A 43 2.43 2.97 -0.14
C TYR A 43 3.94 3.01 -0.38
N GLY A 44 4.39 3.63 -1.49
CA GLY A 44 5.81 3.78 -1.82
C GLY A 44 6.58 4.58 -0.77
N SER A 45 5.99 5.67 -0.25
CA SER A 45 6.61 6.50 0.79
C SER A 45 6.85 5.76 2.11
N VAL A 46 5.99 4.81 2.46
CA VAL A 46 6.18 3.94 3.65
C VAL A 46 7.24 2.88 3.36
N TYR A 47 7.21 2.29 2.15
CA TYR A 47 8.16 1.25 1.75
C TYR A 47 9.62 1.72 1.77
N VAL A 48 9.88 2.97 1.33
CA VAL A 48 11.23 3.57 1.38
C VAL A 48 11.65 4.01 2.79
N GLN A 49 10.77 3.89 3.79
CA GLN A 49 11.03 4.22 5.20
C GLN A 49 10.85 2.97 6.08
N PRO A 50 11.71 1.94 5.93
CA PRO A 50 11.54 0.66 6.65
C PRO A 50 11.57 0.82 8.17
N ASN A 51 12.20 1.87 8.70
CA ASN A 51 12.25 2.16 10.13
C ASN A 51 10.86 2.41 10.74
N LEU A 52 9.91 3.00 9.99
CA LEU A 52 8.58 3.32 10.51
C LEU A 52 7.79 2.05 10.87
N THR A 53 7.80 1.05 9.99
CA THR A 53 7.11 -0.22 10.24
C THR A 53 7.98 -1.19 11.03
N GLY A 54 9.30 -1.17 10.81
CA GLY A 54 10.28 -1.97 11.54
C GLY A 54 10.29 -1.68 13.03
N ASN A 55 10.39 -0.42 13.44
CA ASN A 55 10.41 -0.07 14.87
C ASN A 55 9.08 -0.40 15.54
N ALA A 56 7.95 -0.19 14.87
CA ALA A 56 6.63 -0.59 15.39
C ALA A 56 6.51 -2.11 15.55
N LEU A 57 7.08 -2.89 14.61
CA LEU A 57 7.15 -4.35 14.71
C LEU A 57 8.04 -4.79 15.88
N GLU A 58 9.18 -4.15 16.09
CA GLU A 58 10.07 -4.44 17.22
C GLU A 58 9.40 -4.12 18.56
N ILE A 59 8.61 -3.04 18.65
CA ILE A 59 7.78 -2.75 19.83
C ILE A 59 6.75 -3.87 20.05
N ALA A 60 6.11 -4.35 18.99
CA ALA A 60 5.16 -5.47 19.08
C ALA A 60 5.83 -6.80 19.48
N LYS A 61 7.07 -7.06 19.03
CA LYS A 61 7.83 -8.27 19.40
C LYS A 61 8.19 -8.33 20.88
N LYS A 62 8.32 -7.18 21.55
CA LYS A 62 8.62 -7.09 22.99
C LYS A 62 7.41 -7.31 23.88
N ASN A 63 6.20 -7.42 23.32
CA ASN A 63 4.99 -7.63 24.09
C ASN A 63 4.69 -9.13 24.23
N ASP A 64 4.76 -9.65 25.45
CA ASP A 64 4.56 -11.07 25.75
C ASP A 64 3.22 -11.60 25.24
N ARG A 65 2.14 -10.81 25.35
CA ARG A 65 0.81 -11.22 24.88
C ARG A 65 0.75 -11.35 23.36
N VAL A 66 1.50 -10.52 22.62
CA VAL A 66 1.62 -10.62 21.17
C VAL A 66 2.34 -11.90 20.77
N ILE A 67 3.48 -12.19 21.41
CA ILE A 67 4.27 -13.40 21.13
C ILE A 67 3.53 -14.67 21.58
N GLU A 68 2.79 -14.63 22.69
CA GLU A 68 1.98 -15.74 23.15
C GLU A 68 0.96 -16.15 22.08
N LYS A 69 0.24 -15.17 21.51
CA LYS A 69 -0.84 -15.39 20.54
C LYS A 69 -0.35 -15.62 19.11
N LEU A 70 0.64 -14.86 18.64
CA LEU A 70 1.09 -14.89 17.25
C LEU A 70 2.37 -15.70 17.04
N GLY A 71 3.12 -15.98 18.10
CA GLY A 71 4.44 -16.60 18.03
C GLY A 71 5.50 -15.60 17.56
N GLU A 72 6.59 -16.12 17.00
CA GLU A 72 7.66 -15.31 16.44
C GLU A 72 7.17 -14.56 15.20
N LEU A 73 7.34 -13.23 15.19
CA LEU A 73 6.86 -12.37 14.11
C LEU A 73 7.87 -12.27 12.96
N SER A 74 7.40 -12.47 11.73
CA SER A 74 8.20 -12.29 10.52
C SER A 74 8.35 -10.81 10.12
N PRO A 75 9.41 -10.45 9.37
CA PRO A 75 9.56 -9.10 8.83
C PRO A 75 8.37 -8.67 7.96
N ILE A 76 8.10 -7.36 7.93
CA ILE A 76 7.05 -6.76 7.12
C ILE A 76 7.56 -6.62 5.68
N ASP A 77 6.93 -7.35 4.76
CA ASP A 77 7.17 -7.24 3.32
C ASP A 77 6.21 -6.24 2.64
N PHE A 78 6.41 -5.94 1.36
CA PHE A 78 5.55 -5.00 0.62
C PHE A 78 4.09 -5.50 0.52
N PHE A 79 3.86 -6.80 0.37
CA PHE A 79 2.50 -7.35 0.32
C PHE A 79 1.78 -7.21 1.65
N ARG A 80 2.48 -7.24 2.79
CA ARG A 80 1.91 -6.91 4.11
C ARG A 80 1.38 -5.48 4.17
N LEU A 81 2.08 -4.53 3.55
CA LEU A 81 1.64 -3.13 3.50
C LEU A 81 0.32 -3.01 2.73
N LEU A 82 0.19 -3.74 1.62
CA LEU A 82 -1.03 -3.76 0.80
C LEU A 82 -2.24 -4.42 1.50
N GLU A 83 -2.01 -5.23 2.56
CA GLU A 83 -3.10 -5.82 3.35
C GLU A 83 -3.82 -4.82 4.27
N GLY A 84 -3.32 -3.58 4.34
CA GLY A 84 -3.93 -2.50 5.10
C GLY A 84 -3.97 -1.17 4.36
N GLU A 85 -3.93 -0.10 5.14
CA GLU A 85 -4.27 1.24 4.70
C GLU A 85 -3.22 2.22 5.19
N VAL A 86 -2.87 3.19 4.34
CA VAL A 86 -1.84 4.20 4.62
C VAL A 86 -2.47 5.57 4.47
N GLU A 87 -2.71 6.28 5.55
CA GLU A 87 -3.28 7.62 5.51
C GLU A 87 -2.26 8.62 6.06
N TYR A 88 -1.92 9.63 5.26
CA TYR A 88 -1.13 10.77 5.72
C TYR A 88 -2.05 11.95 5.97
N SER A 89 -1.78 12.68 7.05
CA SER A 89 -2.49 13.91 7.41
C SER A 89 -1.49 14.99 7.84
N ASN A 90 -1.99 16.21 8.06
CA ASN A 90 -1.19 17.36 8.49
C ASN A 90 0.05 17.59 7.61
N HIS A 91 -0.14 17.76 6.30
CA HIS A 91 0.98 17.98 5.36
C HIS A 91 2.08 16.90 5.44
N ASN A 92 1.70 15.63 5.57
CA ASN A 92 2.58 14.48 5.72
C ASN A 92 3.43 14.44 7.01
N THR A 93 3.03 15.19 8.05
CA THR A 93 3.67 15.10 9.37
C THR A 93 3.00 14.10 10.30
N SER A 94 1.81 13.61 9.96
CA SER A 94 1.09 12.59 10.72
C SER A 94 0.73 11.43 9.80
N ILE A 95 0.80 10.20 10.32
CA ILE A 95 0.47 8.99 9.58
C ILE A 95 -0.37 8.04 10.43
N THR A 96 -1.43 7.53 9.81
CA THR A 96 -2.23 6.40 10.29
C THR A 96 -2.00 5.23 9.34
N LEU A 97 -1.40 4.17 9.84
CA LEU A 97 -0.94 3.03 9.04
C LEU A 97 -1.53 1.74 9.62
N THR A 98 -2.16 0.95 8.78
CA THR A 98 -2.49 -0.45 9.07
C THR A 98 -1.62 -1.32 8.18
N VAL A 99 -0.90 -2.27 8.77
CA VAL A 99 -0.06 -3.23 8.04
C VAL A 99 -0.36 -4.65 8.50
N GLY A 100 -0.34 -5.62 7.58
CA GLY A 100 -0.44 -7.04 7.96
C GLY A 100 0.81 -7.51 8.69
N ILE A 101 0.67 -8.32 9.73
CA ILE A 101 1.79 -9.01 10.36
C ILE A 101 1.52 -10.52 10.40
N ARG A 102 2.58 -11.31 10.29
CA ARG A 102 2.54 -12.76 10.39
C ARG A 102 3.43 -13.20 11.54
N GLY A 103 2.95 -14.18 12.29
CA GLY A 103 3.79 -14.96 13.18
C GLY A 103 3.58 -16.45 12.97
N THR A 104 4.40 -17.26 13.62
CA THR A 104 4.38 -18.73 13.48
C THR A 104 3.05 -19.36 13.86
N LYS A 105 2.24 -18.71 14.71
CA LYS A 105 0.92 -19.20 15.17
C LYS A 105 -0.26 -18.56 14.45
N GLY A 106 -0.06 -17.50 13.65
CA GLY A 106 -1.19 -16.81 13.03
C GLY A 106 -0.86 -15.50 12.31
N LYS A 107 -1.93 -14.80 11.91
CA LYS A 107 -1.85 -13.50 11.22
C LYS A 107 -2.64 -12.45 11.98
N ALA A 108 -2.15 -11.22 11.98
CA ALA A 108 -2.80 -10.07 12.59
C ALA A 108 -2.62 -8.82 11.73
N LYS A 109 -3.25 -7.73 12.15
CA LYS A 109 -2.99 -6.38 11.64
C LYS A 109 -2.32 -5.56 12.73
N LEU A 110 -1.34 -4.77 12.35
CA LEU A 110 -0.66 -3.80 13.20
C LEU A 110 -1.16 -2.41 12.79
N ASP A 111 -1.87 -1.76 13.69
CA ASP A 111 -2.33 -0.39 13.54
C ASP A 111 -1.32 0.54 14.23
N ILE A 112 -0.90 1.57 13.52
CA ILE A 112 0.14 2.51 13.91
C ILE A 112 -0.40 3.92 13.71
N VAL A 113 -0.31 4.76 14.73
CA VAL A 113 -0.47 6.21 14.61
C VAL A 113 0.84 6.83 15.03
N ALA A 114 1.45 7.62 14.15
CA ALA A 114 2.72 8.26 14.41
C ALA A 114 2.78 9.67 13.83
N TYR A 115 3.62 10.50 14.42
CA TYR A 115 3.91 11.83 13.91
C TYR A 115 5.41 12.02 13.71
N LYS A 116 5.76 12.85 12.76
CA LYS A 116 7.13 13.10 12.35
C LYS A 116 7.75 14.14 13.29
N LYS A 117 8.92 13.82 13.83
CA LYS A 117 9.74 14.73 14.66
C LYS A 117 11.15 14.77 14.10
N GLY A 118 11.40 15.77 13.26
CA GLY A 118 12.64 15.86 12.47
C GLY A 118 12.76 14.70 11.49
N ALA A 119 13.79 13.86 11.67
CA ALA A 119 14.04 12.69 10.83
C ALA A 119 13.35 11.40 11.34
N ASN A 120 12.81 11.40 12.56
CA ASN A 120 12.27 10.22 13.22
C ASN A 120 10.74 10.28 13.33
N TRP A 121 10.14 9.12 13.56
CA TRP A 121 8.72 8.98 13.85
C TRP A 121 8.52 8.73 15.34
N GLU A 122 7.63 9.49 15.95
CA GLU A 122 7.18 9.30 17.32
C GLU A 122 5.81 8.63 17.30
N TYR A 123 5.70 7.49 17.98
CA TYR A 123 4.50 6.67 17.97
C TYR A 123 3.52 7.17 19.02
N GLN A 124 2.32 7.53 18.60
CA GLN A 124 1.23 7.86 19.52
C GLN A 124 0.43 6.61 19.90
N LYS A 125 0.28 5.67 18.95
CA LYS A 125 -0.50 4.44 19.19
C LYS A 125 0.06 3.28 18.39
N ILE A 126 0.17 2.13 19.05
CA ILE A 126 0.45 0.85 18.40
C ILE A 126 -0.53 -0.19 18.93
N THR A 127 -1.27 -0.84 18.03
CA THR A 127 -2.25 -1.86 18.37
C THR A 127 -2.16 -3.07 17.44
N VAL A 128 -2.13 -4.27 18.00
CA VAL A 128 -2.20 -5.53 17.24
C VAL A 128 -3.63 -6.06 17.27
N ARG A 129 -4.24 -6.22 16.09
CA ARG A 129 -5.59 -6.78 15.92
C ARG A 129 -5.53 -8.19 15.34
N ILE A 130 -5.98 -9.14 16.13
CA ILE A 130 -6.11 -10.55 15.75
C ILE A 130 -7.57 -10.79 15.37
N LYS A 131 -7.83 -11.32 14.16
CA LYS A 131 -9.21 -11.59 13.69
C LYS A 131 -9.67 -13.03 13.94
N LYS A 132 -8.74 -13.99 13.92
CA LYS A 132 -9.01 -15.42 14.03
C LYS A 132 -8.01 -16.05 15.02
N PRO A 133 -8.41 -17.06 15.81
CA PRO A 133 -9.76 -17.67 15.87
C PRO A 133 -10.81 -16.80 16.57
N LYS A 134 -10.40 -15.95 17.53
CA LYS A 134 -11.26 -14.99 18.22
C LYS A 134 -10.78 -13.56 17.91
N LYS A 135 -11.71 -12.62 17.76
CA LYS A 135 -11.37 -11.20 17.59
C LYS A 135 -10.77 -10.69 18.90
N GLU A 136 -9.56 -10.16 18.83
CA GLU A 136 -8.82 -9.60 19.97
C GLU A 136 -7.98 -8.41 19.48
N SER A 137 -7.86 -7.40 20.34
CA SER A 137 -6.99 -6.24 20.12
C SER A 137 -6.07 -6.07 21.31
N ILE A 138 -4.77 -6.02 21.06
CA ILE A 138 -3.72 -5.82 22.06
C ILE A 138 -3.16 -4.42 21.83
N GLU A 139 -3.47 -3.50 22.73
CA GLU A 139 -2.86 -2.17 22.75
C GLU A 139 -1.46 -2.28 23.38
N ILE A 140 -0.42 -1.90 22.63
CA ILE A 140 0.98 -2.04 23.04
C ILE A 140 1.55 -0.71 23.49
N LEU A 141 1.16 0.37 22.82
CA LEU A 141 1.60 1.73 23.10
C LEU A 141 0.41 2.68 22.91
N ARG A 142 0.27 3.61 23.84
CA ARG A 142 -0.67 4.73 23.76
C ARG A 142 -0.15 5.90 24.60
N ASP A 143 0.25 6.96 23.92
CA ASP A 143 0.72 8.22 24.52
C ASP A 143 -0.36 9.31 24.48
#